data_AF-A0A954D5L1-F1
#
_entry.id   AF-A0A954D5L1-F1
#
_cell.length_a   1.000
_cell.length_b   1.000
_cell.length_c   1.000
_cell.angle_alpha   90.00
_cell.angle_beta   90.00
_cell.angle_gamma   90.00
#
_symmetry.space_group_name_H-M   'P 1'
#
loop_
_entity.id
_entity.type
_entity.pdbx_description
1 polymer ?
#
loop_
_entity_poly.entity_id
_entity_poly.type
_entity_poly.pdbx_seq_one_letter_code
_entity_poly.pdbx_strand_id
1 'polypeptide(L)'
;MSRTTGRKIGLAVIGLVVVAVIAFGFVPRPVSVESARVDRGPLRATLRAEGKTRVVDRYVVSAPVPGMLQRVDLDVGDDVTAGQTIAALDPLPPNRLDARARAEAEARVESRRAAVDAATAQVDATRA
;
A
#
# COMPACT_ATOMS: atom_id res chain seq x y z
N MET A 1 47.70 86.41 44.63
CA MET A 1 47.56 85.29 43.66
C MET A 1 46.16 84.70 43.76
N SER A 2 45.57 84.37 42.62
CA SER A 2 44.16 84.59 42.30
C SER A 2 43.13 83.66 42.98
N ARG A 3 42.11 84.24 43.62
CA ARG A 3 40.87 83.58 44.10
C ARG A 3 40.07 82.84 43.00
N THR A 4 40.54 82.87 41.75
CA THR A 4 39.93 82.18 40.59
C THR A 4 40.33 80.71 40.47
N THR A 5 41.47 80.29 41.04
CA THR A 5 41.97 78.91 40.90
C THR A 5 41.09 77.90 41.65
N GLY A 6 40.61 78.23 42.85
CA GLY A 6 39.70 77.37 43.62
C GLY A 6 38.33 77.17 42.94
N ARG A 7 37.80 78.21 42.27
CA ARG A 7 36.56 78.13 41.48
C ARG A 7 36.73 77.28 40.23
N LYS A 8 37.88 77.35 39.56
CA LYS A 8 38.21 76.52 38.39
C LYS A 8 38.33 75.03 38.73
N ILE A 9 38.95 74.70 39.87
CA ILE A 9 39.04 73.31 40.36
C ILE A 9 37.65 72.78 40.70
N GLY A 10 36.82 73.54 41.41
CA GLY A 10 35.44 73.16 41.71
C GLY A 10 34.61 72.88 40.45
N LEU A 11 34.71 73.75 39.43
CA LEU A 11 34.03 73.55 38.15
C LEU A 11 34.56 72.33 37.38
N ALA A 12 35.87 72.06 37.42
CA ALA A 12 36.44 70.88 36.78
C ALA A 12 35.96 69.58 37.43
N VAL A 13 35.88 69.54 38.76
CA VAL A 13 35.33 68.38 39.50
C VAL A 13 33.85 68.17 39.16
N ILE A 14 33.05 69.25 39.12
CA ILE A 14 31.65 69.15 38.73
C ILE A 14 31.51 68.64 37.29
N GLY A 15 32.33 69.15 36.36
CA GLY A 15 32.36 68.67 34.98
C GLY A 15 32.69 67.18 34.88
N LEU A 16 33.69 66.71 35.64
CA LEU A 16 34.06 65.30 35.69
C LEU A 16 32.92 64.43 36.23
N VAL A 17 32.25 64.87 37.30
CA VAL A 17 31.10 64.16 37.88
C VAL A 17 29.95 64.08 36.88
N VAL A 18 29.65 65.17 36.16
CA VAL A 18 28.61 65.19 35.13
C VAL A 18 28.95 64.20 34.01
N VAL A 19 30.20 64.19 33.53
CA VAL A 19 30.65 63.24 32.50
C VAL A 19 30.55 61.80 33.00
N ALA A 20 30.94 61.52 34.25
CA ALA A 20 30.85 60.19 34.84
C ALA A 20 29.41 59.69 34.97
N VAL A 21 28.47 60.55 35.37
CA VAL A 21 27.04 60.21 35.47
C VAL A 21 26.43 59.94 34.09
N ILE A 22 26.76 60.76 33.10
CA ILE A 22 26.31 60.55 31.72
C ILE A 22 26.85 59.21 31.20
N ALA A 23 28.15 58.96 31.34
CA ALA A 23 28.78 57.71 30.91
C ALA A 23 28.15 56.48 31.58
N PHE A 24 27.83 56.56 32.87
CA PHE A 24 27.16 55.47 33.60
C PHE A 24 25.71 55.26 33.13
N GLY A 25 24.99 56.32 32.76
CA GLY A 25 23.63 56.23 32.22
C GLY A 25 23.53 55.54 30.86
N PHE A 26 24.61 55.58 30.07
CA PHE A 26 24.71 54.86 28.80
C PHE A 26 25.11 53.38 28.94
N VAL A 27 25.33 52.89 30.17
CA VAL A 27 25.59 51.46 30.39
C VAL A 27 24.27 50.67 30.21
N PRO A 28 24.19 49.76 29.22
CA PRO A 28 22.97 49.00 28.96
C PRO A 28 22.65 48.06 30.13
N ARG A 29 21.37 47.98 30.51
CA ARG A 29 20.92 47.07 31.57
C ARG A 29 20.89 45.63 31.05
N PRO A 30 21.43 44.65 31.80
CA PRO A 30 21.37 43.25 31.40
C PRO A 30 19.92 42.77 31.41
N VAL A 31 19.53 42.05 30.36
CA VAL A 31 18.22 41.40 30.25
C VAL A 31 18.36 39.95 30.72
N SER A 32 17.44 39.51 31.58
CA SER A 32 17.42 38.11 32.03
C SER A 32 16.92 37.21 30.90
N VAL A 33 17.69 36.18 30.56
CA VAL A 33 17.33 35.18 29.57
C VAL A 33 17.39 33.78 30.17
N GLU A 34 16.42 32.95 29.81
CA GLU A 34 16.42 31.54 30.17
C GLU A 34 17.31 30.78 29.19
N SER A 35 18.26 30.02 29.72
CA SER A 35 19.19 29.22 28.92
C SER A 35 19.24 27.79 29.45
N ALA A 36 19.47 26.86 28.54
CA ALA A 36 19.64 25.45 28.85
C ALA A 36 20.92 24.92 28.20
N ARG A 37 21.55 23.93 28.85
CA ARG A 37 22.71 23.23 28.29
C ARG A 37 22.22 22.26 27.20
N VAL A 38 22.88 22.30 26.03
CA VAL A 38 22.53 21.45 24.88
C VAL A 38 23.54 20.30 24.77
N ASP A 39 23.03 19.07 24.68
CA ASP A 39 23.83 17.86 24.44
C ASP A 39 23.51 17.28 23.04
N ARG A 40 24.49 16.59 22.44
CA ARG A 40 24.34 15.94 21.13
C ARG A 40 24.22 14.43 21.30
N GLY A 41 23.19 13.84 20.69
CA GLY A 41 22.96 12.41 20.67
C GLY A 41 22.17 11.97 19.43
N PRO A 42 22.08 10.66 19.16
CA PRO A 42 21.36 10.14 18.01
C PRO A 42 19.85 10.36 18.16
N LEU A 43 19.24 11.09 17.22
CA LEU A 43 17.80 11.24 17.14
C LEU A 43 17.20 10.09 16.31
N ARG A 44 16.33 9.28 16.90
CA ARG A 44 15.61 8.21 16.20
C ARG A 44 14.18 8.64 15.91
N ALA A 45 13.87 8.87 14.64
CA ALA A 45 12.49 9.01 14.18
C ALA A 45 11.93 7.62 13.89
N THR A 46 10.89 7.22 14.62
CA THR A 46 10.20 5.94 14.39
C THR A 46 8.84 6.19 13.76
N LEU A 47 8.53 5.50 12.67
CA LEU A 47 7.18 5.46 12.10
C LEU A 47 6.41 4.32 12.75
N ARG A 48 5.30 4.63 13.41
CA ARG A 48 4.39 3.62 13.95
C ARG A 48 3.19 3.50 13.00
N ALA A 49 3.05 2.34 12.37
CA ALA A 49 1.94 2.04 11.49
C ALA A 49 1.25 0.75 11.95
N GLU A 50 -0.05 0.66 11.70
CA GLU A 50 -0.81 -0.57 11.90
C GLU A 50 -0.63 -1.48 10.69
N GLY A 51 -0.24 -2.73 10.91
CA GLY A 51 -0.06 -3.74 9.88
C GLY A 51 -1.01 -4.91 10.11
N LYS A 52 -1.56 -5.47 9.04
CA LYS A 52 -2.30 -6.75 9.08
C LYS A 52 -1.44 -7.82 8.42
N THR A 53 -1.21 -8.91 9.14
CA THR A 53 -0.54 -10.09 8.56
C THR A 53 -1.48 -10.73 7.54
N ARG A 54 -0.96 -11.03 6.35
CA ARG A 54 -1.68 -11.77 5.31
C ARG A 54 -0.85 -12.99 4.92
N VAL A 55 -1.51 -14.14 4.84
CA VAL A 55 -0.91 -15.36 4.26
C VAL A 55 -0.58 -15.08 2.80
N VAL A 56 0.67 -15.36 2.40
CA VAL A 56 1.16 -15.09 1.04
C VAL A 56 0.36 -15.89 0.01
N ASP A 57 0.22 -17.19 0.25
CA ASP A 57 -0.37 -18.14 -0.69
C ASP A 57 -1.64 -18.76 -0.12
N ARG A 58 -2.77 -18.07 -0.31
CA ARG A 58 -4.09 -18.63 0.00
C ARG A 58 -4.75 -19.10 -1.29
N TYR A 59 -4.96 -20.41 -1.39
CA TYR A 59 -5.66 -21.02 -2.52
C TYR A 59 -7.12 -21.31 -2.15
N VAL A 60 -8.02 -21.09 -3.10
CA VAL A 60 -9.41 -21.54 -3.03
C VAL A 60 -9.53 -22.71 -3.99
N VAL A 61 -9.82 -23.90 -3.47
CA VAL A 61 -10.03 -25.09 -4.31
C VAL A 61 -11.51 -25.17 -4.65
N SER A 62 -11.81 -25.22 -5.95
CA SER A 62 -13.16 -25.37 -6.49
C SER A 62 -13.32 -26.71 -7.18
N ALA A 63 -14.51 -27.29 -7.10
CA ALA A 63 -14.86 -28.48 -7.86
C ALA A 63 -14.80 -28.21 -9.37
N PRO A 64 -14.15 -29.09 -10.18
CA PRO A 64 -14.04 -28.90 -11.62
C PRO A 64 -15.35 -29.22 -12.37
N VAL A 65 -16.23 -30.02 -11.76
CA VAL A 65 -17.50 -30.48 -12.35
C VAL A 65 -18.63 -30.38 -11.33
N PRO A 66 -19.88 -30.17 -11.75
CA PRO A 66 -21.04 -30.25 -10.86
C PRO A 66 -21.23 -31.69 -10.38
N GLY A 67 -21.34 -31.85 -9.06
CA GLY A 67 -21.36 -33.14 -8.39
C GLY A 67 -21.89 -33.02 -6.96
N MET A 68 -22.20 -34.15 -6.35
CA MET A 68 -22.43 -34.25 -4.91
C MET A 68 -21.10 -34.51 -4.20
N LEU A 69 -20.79 -33.71 -3.19
CA LEU A 69 -19.58 -33.86 -2.39
C LEU A 69 -19.71 -35.08 -1.47
N GLN A 70 -18.76 -36.02 -1.55
CA GLN A 70 -18.66 -37.11 -0.59
C GLN A 70 -18.14 -36.58 0.75
N ARG A 71 -18.16 -37.42 1.79
CA ARG A 71 -17.58 -37.05 3.08
C ARG A 71 -16.10 -36.67 2.88
N VAL A 72 -15.72 -35.51 3.41
CA VAL A 72 -14.32 -35.07 3.44
C VAL A 72 -13.68 -35.69 4.68
N ASP A 73 -12.58 -36.41 4.46
CA ASP A 73 -11.84 -37.09 5.53
C ASP A 73 -10.72 -36.23 6.14
N LEU A 74 -10.57 -34.98 5.67
CA LEU A 74 -9.60 -34.01 6.17
C LEU A 74 -10.24 -33.05 7.16
N ASP A 75 -9.50 -32.75 8.23
CA ASP A 75 -9.87 -31.78 9.25
C ASP A 75 -9.13 -30.45 9.08
N VAL A 76 -9.63 -29.40 9.75
CA VAL A 76 -9.01 -28.08 9.70
C VAL A 76 -7.66 -28.10 10.40
N GLY A 77 -6.60 -27.81 9.64
CA GLY A 77 -5.23 -27.77 10.14
C GLY A 77 -4.35 -28.92 9.63
N ASP A 78 -4.94 -29.88 8.93
CA ASP A 78 -4.20 -30.97 8.30
C ASP A 78 -3.29 -30.46 7.18
N ASP A 79 -2.08 -30.98 7.12
CA ASP A 79 -1.14 -30.72 6.04
C ASP A 79 -1.57 -31.47 4.77
N VAL A 80 -1.50 -30.78 3.62
CA VAL A 80 -1.83 -31.34 2.30
C VAL A 80 -0.63 -31.24 1.36
N THR A 81 -0.43 -32.30 0.56
CA THR A 81 0.65 -32.35 -0.44
C THR A 81 0.12 -32.10 -1.86
N ALA A 82 1.00 -31.66 -2.75
CA ALA A 82 0.62 -31.43 -4.14
C ALA A 82 0.16 -32.74 -4.81
N GLY A 83 -1.03 -32.72 -5.41
CA GLY A 83 -1.65 -33.88 -6.05
C GLY A 83 -2.47 -34.77 -5.11
N GLN A 84 -2.52 -34.47 -3.80
CA GLN A 84 -3.38 -35.17 -2.85
C GLN A 84 -4.85 -34.89 -3.14
N THR A 85 -5.68 -35.94 -3.11
CA THR A 85 -7.13 -35.81 -3.19
C THR A 85 -7.66 -35.23 -1.87
N ILE A 86 -8.22 -34.02 -1.94
CA ILE A 86 -8.80 -33.32 -0.78
C ILE A 86 -10.32 -33.50 -0.65
N ALA A 87 -10.98 -33.87 -1.75
CA ALA A 87 -12.41 -34.08 -1.81
C ALA A 87 -12.74 -35.01 -2.99
N ALA A 88 -13.66 -35.95 -2.76
CA ALA A 88 -14.25 -36.77 -3.81
C ALA A 88 -15.65 -36.25 -4.14
N LEU A 89 -15.99 -36.22 -5.43
CA LEU A 89 -17.30 -35.80 -5.91
C LEU A 89 -17.94 -36.91 -6.73
N ASP A 90 -19.21 -37.18 -6.46
CA ASP A 90 -20.07 -38.00 -7.31
C ASP A 90 -20.67 -37.10 -8.40
N PRO A 91 -20.28 -37.26 -9.68
CA PRO A 91 -20.77 -36.40 -10.74
C PRO A 91 -22.29 -36.55 -10.90
N LEU A 92 -22.96 -35.46 -11.28
CA LEU A 92 -24.37 -35.55 -11.63
C LEU A 92 -24.55 -36.59 -12.74
N PRO A 93 -25.67 -37.34 -12.76
CA PRO A 93 -25.99 -38.20 -13.87
C PRO A 93 -25.90 -37.38 -15.16
N PRO A 94 -25.19 -37.85 -16.19
CA PRO A 94 -25.18 -37.14 -17.46
C PRO A 94 -26.64 -36.99 -17.89
N ASN A 95 -27.01 -35.79 -18.34
CA ASN A 95 -28.30 -35.61 -19.02
C ASN A 95 -28.36 -36.72 -20.06
N ARG A 96 -29.25 -37.70 -19.86
CA ARG A 96 -29.47 -38.74 -20.86
C ARG A 96 -29.66 -37.98 -22.16
N LEU A 97 -28.89 -38.34 -23.19
CA LEU A 97 -29.13 -37.86 -24.54
C LEU A 97 -30.58 -38.18 -24.85
N ASP A 98 -31.46 -37.21 -24.64
CA ASP A 98 -32.87 -37.34 -24.89
C ASP A 98 -32.98 -37.75 -26.36
N ALA A 99 -33.83 -38.71 -26.71
CA ALA A 99 -33.85 -39.26 -28.07
C ALA A 99 -33.97 -38.15 -29.12
N ARG A 100 -34.67 -37.06 -28.75
CA ARG A 100 -34.76 -35.81 -29.48
C ARG A 100 -33.41 -35.09 -29.65
N ALA A 101 -32.64 -34.89 -28.59
CA ALA A 101 -31.34 -34.21 -28.64
C ALA A 101 -30.34 -34.97 -29.55
N ARG A 102 -30.42 -36.31 -29.55
CA ARG A 102 -29.61 -37.15 -30.44
C ARG A 102 -30.04 -36.99 -31.90
N ALA A 103 -31.34 -37.06 -32.17
CA ALA A 103 -31.88 -36.83 -33.51
C ALA A 103 -31.56 -35.42 -34.04
N GLU A 104 -31.63 -34.39 -33.19
CA GLU A 104 -31.26 -33.01 -33.54
C GLU A 104 -29.76 -32.88 -33.85
N ALA A 105 -28.89 -33.58 -33.10
CA ALA A 105 -27.46 -33.60 -33.37
C ALA A 105 -27.13 -34.33 -34.69
N GLU A 106 -27.77 -35.48 -34.95
CA GLU A 106 -27.59 -36.25 -36.17
C GLU A 106 -28.07 -35.48 -37.40
N ALA A 107 -29.26 -34.86 -37.35
CA ALA A 107 -29.76 -34.00 -38.42
C ALA A 107 -28.85 -32.79 -38.70
N ARG A 108 -28.21 -32.25 -37.65
CA ARG A 108 -27.25 -31.15 -37.77
C ARG A 108 -25.95 -31.59 -38.45
N VAL A 109 -25.47 -32.80 -38.18
CA VAL A 109 -24.31 -33.38 -38.89
C VAL A 109 -24.66 -33.61 -40.36
N GLU A 110 -25.84 -34.15 -40.65
CA GLU A 110 -26.25 -34.43 -42.02
C GLU A 110 -26.39 -33.16 -42.87
N SER A 111 -27.06 -32.14 -42.35
CA SER A 111 -27.18 -30.84 -43.03
C SER A 111 -25.82 -30.15 -43.26
N ARG A 112 -24.87 -30.30 -42.33
CA ARG A 112 -23.50 -29.78 -42.50
C ARG A 112 -22.74 -30.53 -43.59
N ARG A 113 -22.89 -31.86 -43.69
CA ARG A 113 -22.29 -32.66 -44.76
C ARG A 113 -22.84 -32.28 -46.11
N ALA A 114 -24.16 -32.20 -46.23
CA ALA A 114 -24.82 -31.76 -47.46
C ALA A 114 -24.36 -30.36 -47.91
N ALA A 115 -24.14 -29.43 -46.97
CA ALA A 115 -23.61 -28.10 -47.28
C ALA A 115 -22.16 -28.15 -47.79
N VAL A 116 -21.31 -29.04 -47.25
CA VAL A 116 -19.94 -29.24 -47.74
C VAL A 116 -19.96 -29.87 -49.13
N ASP A 117 -20.77 -30.89 -49.36
CA ASP A 117 -20.86 -31.56 -50.66
C ASP A 117 -21.34 -30.59 -51.75
N ALA A 118 -22.36 -29.77 -51.45
CA ALA A 118 -22.82 -28.72 -52.36
C ALA A 118 -21.75 -27.66 -52.64
N ALA A 119 -21.01 -27.22 -51.60
CA ALA A 119 -19.90 -26.27 -51.79
C ALA A 119 -18.78 -26.86 -52.64
N THR A 120 -18.48 -28.14 -52.47
CA THR A 120 -17.44 -28.85 -53.24
C THR A 120 -17.86 -28.99 -54.70
N ALA A 121 -19.11 -29.37 -54.96
CA ALA A 121 -19.66 -29.45 -56.31
C ALA A 121 -19.66 -28.08 -57.03
N GLN A 122 -19.93 -26.98 -56.31
CA GLN A 122 -19.87 -25.63 -56.88
C GLN A 122 -18.44 -25.23 -57.28
N VAL A 123 -17.44 -25.61 -56.47
CA VAL A 123 -16.02 -25.37 -56.77
C VAL A 123 -15.59 -26.15 -58.00
N ASP A 124 -15.97 -27.42 -58.10
CA ASP A 124 -15.64 -28.27 -59.24
C ASP A 124 -16.29 -27.77 -60.54
N ALA A 125 -17.55 -27.35 -60.48
CA ALA A 125 -18.27 -26.79 -61.64
C ALA A 125 -17.68 -25.46 -62.15
N THR A 126 -17.00 -24.69 -61.28
CA THR A 126 -16.34 -23.43 -61.66
C THR A 126 -14.94 -23.65 -62.22
N ARG A 127 -14.33 -24.83 -61.96
CA ARG A 127 -13.00 -25.21 -62.45
C ARG A 127 -13.00 -25.88 -63.82
N ALA A 128 -14.13 -26.44 -64.25
CA ALA A 128 -14.34 -27.03 -65.57
C ALA A 128 -14.63 -25.95 -66.62
#